data_AF-A0AAU5DL64-F1
#
_entry.id   AF-A0AAU5DL64-F1
#
_cell.length_a   1.000
_cell.length_b   1.000
_cell.length_c   1.000
_cell.angle_alpha   90.00
_cell.angle_beta   90.00
_cell.angle_gamma   90.00
#
_symmetry.space_group_name_H-M   'P 1'
#
loop_
_entity.id
_entity.type
_entity.pdbx_description
1 polymer ?
#
loop_
_entity_poly.entity_id
_entity_poly.type
_entity_poly.pdbx_seq_one_letter_code
_entity_poly.pdbx_strand_id
1 'polypeptide(L)'
;MLTSVAGVWTRRIPVGTADGLSALGFTLIAVGRSGEGAAYVAVNSAAAAYFAYHWWNGRDGGGGPRRRLRDSVRRFAAARRTAPASS
;
A
#
# COMPACT_ATOMS: atom_id res chain seq x y z
N MET A 1 -3.91 13.02 -2.23
CA MET A 1 -2.55 13.61 -2.12
C MET A 1 -2.39 14.39 -0.81
N LEU A 2 -3.06 15.54 -0.65
CA LEU A 2 -3.05 16.32 0.60
C LEU A 2 -3.50 15.52 1.84
N THR A 3 -4.51 14.66 1.68
CA THR A 3 -4.99 13.76 2.74
C THR A 3 -3.95 12.72 3.17
N SER A 4 -3.14 12.21 2.25
CA SER A 4 -2.06 11.26 2.54
C SER A 4 -0.93 11.93 3.33
N VAL A 5 -0.53 13.14 2.92
CA VAL A 5 0.49 13.95 3.62
C VAL A 5 0.00 14.35 5.01
N ALA A 6 -1.26 14.81 5.12
CA ALA A 6 -1.87 15.14 6.42
C ALA A 6 -1.96 13.91 7.34
N GLY A 7 -2.25 12.73 6.80
CA GLY A 7 -2.30 11.47 7.54
C GLY A 7 -0.94 10.99 8.07
N VAL A 8 0.13 11.19 7.29
CA VAL A 8 1.51 10.91 7.73
C VAL A 8 1.95 11.93 8.78
N TRP A 9 1.65 13.20 8.57
CA TRP A 9 2.01 14.28 9.48
C TRP A 9 1.30 14.16 10.84
N THR A 10 0.04 13.72 10.84
CA THR A 10 -0.71 13.39 12.06
C THR A 10 -0.37 12.02 12.67
N ARG A 11 0.58 11.28 12.08
CA ARG A 11 0.94 9.88 12.43
C ARG A 11 -0.22 8.89 12.45
N ARG A 12 -1.37 9.26 11.88
CA ARG A 12 -2.56 8.38 11.82
C ARG A 12 -2.42 7.32 10.75
N ILE A 13 -1.54 7.54 9.77
CA ILE A 13 -1.34 6.63 8.64
C ILE A 13 0.16 6.32 8.53
N PRO A 14 0.56 5.04 8.50
CA PRO A 14 1.95 4.67 8.26
C PRO A 14 2.39 5.12 6.86
N VAL A 15 3.67 5.52 6.75
CA VAL A 15 4.24 6.11 5.53
C VAL A 15 4.04 5.23 4.31
N GLY A 16 4.14 3.91 4.44
CA GLY A 16 3.88 3.00 3.32
C GLY A 16 2.43 3.07 2.83
N THR A 17 1.43 3.12 3.71
CA THR A 17 0.03 3.28 3.26
C THR A 17 -0.20 4.61 2.53
N ALA A 18 0.52 5.67 2.92
CA ALA A 18 0.47 6.94 2.21
C ALA A 18 1.10 6.89 0.82
N ASP A 19 2.21 6.16 0.65
CA ASP A 19 2.84 5.92 -0.66
C ASP A 19 1.89 5.16 -1.60
N GLY A 20 1.21 4.12 -1.10
CA GLY A 20 0.21 3.37 -1.88
C GLY A 20 -1.00 4.22 -2.31
N LEU A 21 -1.54 5.04 -1.40
CA LEU A 21 -2.63 5.97 -1.72
C LEU A 21 -2.19 7.05 -2.72
N SER A 22 -0.94 7.47 -2.64
CA SER A 22 -0.34 8.45 -3.54
C SER A 22 -0.19 7.89 -4.95
N ALA A 23 0.29 6.65 -5.08
CA ALA A 23 0.38 5.94 -6.35
C ALA A 23 -0.99 5.79 -7.03
N LEU A 24 -2.01 5.37 -6.27
CA LEU A 24 -3.38 5.23 -6.78
C LEU A 24 -3.96 6.58 -7.22
N GLY A 25 -3.76 7.63 -6.42
CA GLY A 25 -4.25 8.97 -6.74
C GLY A 25 -3.68 9.52 -8.04
N PHE A 26 -2.37 9.42 -8.25
CA PHE A 26 -1.73 9.88 -9.47
C PHE A 26 -2.10 9.05 -10.71
N THR A 27 -2.27 7.74 -10.54
CA THR A 27 -2.74 6.87 -11.64
C THR A 27 -4.15 7.27 -12.09
N LEU A 28 -5.06 7.52 -11.15
CA LEU A 28 -6.43 7.96 -11.47
C LEU A 28 -6.46 9.33 -12.13
N ILE A 29 -5.61 10.26 -11.69
CA ILE A 29 -5.47 11.58 -12.33
C ILE A 29 -4.96 11.42 -13.77
N ALA A 30 -3.91 10.63 -13.98
CA ALA A 30 -3.35 10.39 -15.32
C ALA A 30 -4.37 9.76 -16.28
N VAL A 31 -5.17 8.81 -15.81
CA VAL A 31 -6.22 8.15 -16.61
C VAL A 31 -7.40 9.10 -16.89
N GLY A 32 -7.92 9.75 -15.84
CA GLY A 32 -9.07 10.65 -15.94
C GLY A 32 -8.81 11.93 -16.73
N ARG A 33 -7.53 12.31 -16.88
CA ARG A 33 -7.07 13.46 -17.66
C ARG A 33 -6.16 13.07 -18.83
N SER A 34 -6.36 11.86 -19.35
CA SER A 34 -5.62 11.34 -20.51
C SER A 34 -5.79 12.17 -21.79
N GLY A 35 -6.81 13.03 -21.85
CA GLY A 35 -6.99 14.02 -22.92
C GLY A 35 -6.19 15.32 -22.76
N GLU A 36 -5.46 15.52 -21.67
CA GLU A 36 -4.54 16.65 -21.51
C GLU A 36 -3.20 16.41 -22.25
N GLY A 37 -2.35 17.43 -22.32
CA GLY A 37 -1.07 17.34 -23.02
C GLY A 37 -0.18 16.19 -22.52
N ALA A 38 0.57 15.58 -23.45
CA ALA A 38 1.39 14.39 -23.16
C ALA A 38 2.37 14.58 -21.98
N ALA A 39 2.89 15.79 -21.78
CA ALA A 39 3.74 16.13 -20.65
C ALA A 39 3.02 15.99 -19.30
N TYR A 40 1.74 16.39 -19.22
CA TYR A 40 0.94 16.28 -18.00
C TYR A 40 0.74 14.82 -17.61
N VAL A 41 0.36 13.98 -18.58
CA VAL A 41 0.16 12.55 -18.37
C VAL A 41 1.48 11.89 -17.96
N ALA A 42 2.58 12.19 -18.66
CA ALA A 42 3.90 11.64 -18.36
C ALA A 42 4.37 11.96 -16.93
N VAL A 43 4.22 13.21 -16.48
CA VAL A 43 4.61 13.62 -15.12
C VAL A 43 3.78 12.90 -14.06
N ASN A 44 2.45 12.80 -14.25
CA ASN A 44 1.59 12.12 -13.29
C ASN A 44 1.84 10.61 -13.27
N SER A 45 2.07 9.98 -14.42
CA SER A 45 2.44 8.56 -14.52
C SER A 45 3.80 8.28 -13.87
N ALA A 46 4.78 9.16 -14.06
CA ALA A 46 6.09 9.04 -13.41
C ALA A 46 5.98 9.16 -11.89
N ALA A 47 5.18 10.12 -11.40
CA ALA A 47 4.91 10.26 -9.97
C ALA A 47 4.21 9.01 -9.41
N ALA A 48 3.20 8.48 -10.11
CA ALA A 48 2.52 7.24 -9.73
C ALA A 48 3.50 6.06 -9.63
N ALA A 49 4.37 5.89 -10.62
CA ALA A 49 5.38 4.82 -10.66
C ALA A 49 6.40 4.95 -9.52
N TYR A 50 6.86 6.17 -9.21
CA TYR A 50 7.77 6.43 -8.09
C TYR A 50 7.15 6.02 -6.75
N PHE A 51 5.92 6.48 -6.47
CA PHE A 51 5.24 6.12 -5.22
C PHE A 51 4.87 4.64 -5.16
N ALA A 52 4.52 4.02 -6.29
CA ALA A 52 4.28 2.58 -6.35
C ALA A 52 5.56 1.78 -6.05
N TYR A 53 6.70 2.20 -6.61
CA TYR A 53 7.99 1.58 -6.35
C TYR A 53 8.40 1.71 -4.88
N HIS A 54 8.25 2.91 -4.30
CA HIS A 54 8.52 3.14 -2.88
C HIS A 54 7.57 2.39 -1.96
N TRP A 55 6.30 2.28 -2.32
CA TRP A 55 5.34 1.46 -1.59
C TRP A 55 5.75 -0.03 -1.62
N TRP A 56 6.13 -0.52 -2.79
CA TRP A 56 6.48 -1.91 -3.03
C TRP A 56 7.80 -2.33 -2.35
N ASN A 57 8.83 -1.48 -2.40
CA ASN A 57 10.18 -1.79 -1.91
C ASN A 57 10.50 -1.18 -0.54
N GLY A 58 9.77 -0.16 -0.10
CA GLY A 58 10.24 0.74 0.95
C GLY A 58 9.84 0.35 2.35
N ARG A 59 8.55 0.17 2.67
CA ARG A 59 8.13 0.17 4.09
C ARG A 59 6.94 -0.72 4.47
N ASP A 60 5.89 -0.86 3.64
CA ASP A 60 4.70 -1.63 4.03
C ASP A 60 3.99 -2.41 2.90
N GLY A 61 4.25 -2.14 1.62
CA GLY A 61 3.45 -2.63 0.49
C GLY A 61 3.64 -4.10 0.09
N GLY A 62 4.71 -4.75 0.56
CA GLY A 62 4.90 -6.20 0.41
C GLY A 62 5.10 -6.93 1.73
N GLY A 63 5.50 -6.22 2.79
CA GLY A 63 5.92 -6.80 4.07
C GLY A 63 4.83 -6.79 5.15
N GLY A 64 4.08 -5.70 5.30
CA GLY A 64 3.06 -5.55 6.35
C GLY A 64 1.90 -6.55 6.21
N PRO A 65 1.22 -6.60 5.05
CA PRO A 65 0.17 -7.59 4.79
C PRO A 65 0.69 -9.02 4.82
N ARG A 66 1.86 -9.32 4.22
CA ARG A 66 2.47 -10.67 4.27
C ARG A 66 2.83 -11.10 5.68
N ARG A 67 3.34 -10.19 6.51
CA ARG A 67 3.68 -10.44 7.91
C ARG A 67 2.42 -10.67 8.73
N ARG A 68 1.38 -9.85 8.56
CA ARG A 68 0.06 -10.06 9.19
C ARG A 68 -0.57 -11.38 8.76
N LEU A 69 -0.49 -11.74 7.47
CA LEU A 69 -0.98 -13.03 6.97
C LEU A 69 -0.20 -14.20 7.57
N ARG A 70 1.15 -14.11 7.63
CA ARG A 70 2.01 -15.11 8.30
C ARG A 70 1.68 -15.24 9.78
N ASP A 71 1.44 -14.14 10.47
CA ASP A 71 1.11 -14.16 11.90
C ASP A 71 -0.29 -14.77 12.14
N SER A 72 -1.27 -14.47 11.28
CA SER A 72 -2.59 -15.11 11.32
C SER A 72 -2.52 -16.62 11.05
N VAL A 73 -1.75 -17.04 10.05
CA VAL A 73 -1.52 -18.48 9.76
C VAL A 73 -0.81 -19.17 10.92
N ARG A 74 0.20 -18.53 11.54
CA ARG A 74 0.88 -19.07 12.73
C ARG A 74 -0.07 -19.25 13.91
N ARG A 75 -0.95 -18.28 14.17
CA ARG A 75 -1.96 -18.39 15.24
C ARG A 75 -2.96 -19.51 14.97
N PHE A 76 -3.44 -19.64 13.74
CA PHE A 76 -4.33 -20.74 13.35
C PHE A 76 -3.65 -22.11 13.49
N ALA A 77 -2.39 -22.23 13.06
CA ALA A 77 -1.61 -23.46 13.19
C ALA A 77 -1.34 -23.81 14.67
N ALA A 78 -1.10 -22.82 15.52
CA ALA A 78 -0.96 -23.01 16.97
C ALA A 78 -2.25 -23.53 17.61
N ALA A 79 -3.40 -22.94 17.28
CA ALA A 79 -4.71 -23.39 17.76
C ALA A 79 -5.02 -24.84 17.33
N ARG A 80 -4.60 -25.24 16.13
CA ARG A 80 -4.75 -26.61 15.63
C ARG A 80 -3.89 -27.63 16.38
N ARG A 81 -2.71 -27.23 16.86
CA ARG A 81 -1.80 -28.09 17.64
C ARG A 81 -2.24 -28.27 19.09
N THR A 82 -3.04 -27.34 19.61
CA THR A 82 -3.60 -27.39 20.97
C THR A 82 -5.02 -27.94 21.00
N ALA A 83 -5.60 -28.28 19.84
CA ALA A 83 -6.87 -28.98 19.81
C ALA A 83 -6.69 -30.36 20.45
N PRO A 84 -7.48 -30.73 21.49
CA PRO A 84 -7.41 -32.05 22.05
C PRO A 84 -7.70 -33.04 20.93
N ALA A 85 -6.80 -34.00 20.72
CA ALA A 85 -7.09 -35.13 19.84
C ALA A 85 -8.25 -35.89 20.49
N SER A 86 -9.48 -35.58 20.06
CA SER A 86 -10.64 -36.39 20.38
C SER A 86 -10.42 -37.75 19.71
N SER A 87 -10.01 -38.71 20.53
CA SER A 87 -10.03 -40.15 20.25
C SER A 87 -11.45 -40.64 20.06
#